data_AF-A0A7J2JQ51-F1
#
_entry.id   AF-A0A7J2JQ51-F1
#
_cell.length_a   1.000
_cell.length_b   1.000
_cell.length_c   1.000
_cell.angle_alpha   90.00
_cell.angle_beta   90.00
_cell.angle_gamma   90.00
#
_symmetry.space_group_name_H-M   'P 1'
#
loop_
_entity.id
_entity.type
_entity.pdbx_description
1 polymer ?
#
loop_
_entity_poly.entity_id
_entity_poly.type
_entity_poly.pdbx_seq_one_letter_code
_entity_poly.pdbx_strand_id
1 'polypeptide(L)' 'MGLGHKSIIFAAKVMAESAIDLMTKEELLKKAWDEFEERLRGRKYKSPLPPDLKPPLDLWEKSKK' A
#
# COMPACT_ATOMS: atom_id res chain seq x y z
N MET A 1 -23.30 14.69 -3.88
CA MET A 1 -22.22 13.70 -4.10
C MET A 1 -21.53 13.99 -5.43
N GLY A 2 -20.23 14.28 -5.42
CA GLY A 2 -19.45 14.60 -6.63
C GLY A 2 -18.87 13.37 -7.34
N LEU A 3 -18.22 13.58 -8.49
CA LEU A 3 -17.56 12.54 -9.28
C LEU A 3 -16.50 11.77 -8.47
N GLY A 4 -15.71 12.48 -7.65
CA GLY A 4 -14.73 11.87 -6.76
C GLY A 4 -15.35 10.87 -5.78
N HIS A 5 -16.51 11.19 -5.20
CA HIS A 5 -17.18 10.29 -4.27
C HIS A 5 -17.71 9.02 -4.95
N LYS A 6 -18.25 9.13 -6.17
CA LYS A 6 -18.73 7.94 -6.91
C LYS A 6 -17.56 7.06 -7.34
N SER A 7 -16.48 7.66 -7.83
CA SER A 7 -15.27 6.92 -8.24
C SER A 7 -14.62 6.18 -7.08
N ILE A 8 -14.52 6.80 -5.89
CA ILE A 8 -13.90 6.14 -4.73
C ILE A 8 -14.72 4.94 -4.24
N ILE A 9 -16.06 5.01 -4.28
CA ILE A 9 -16.93 3.87 -3.93
C ILE A 9 -16.69 2.71 -4.90
N PHE A 10 -16.58 2.99 -6.20
CA PHE A 10 -16.28 1.97 -7.18
C PHE A 10 -14.91 1.33 -6.95
N ALA A 11 -13.86 2.14 -6.76
CA ALA A 11 -12.52 1.66 -6.46
C ALA A 11 -12.48 0.79 -5.19
N ALA A 12 -13.20 1.19 -4.14
CA ALA A 12 -13.29 0.42 -2.90
C ALA A 12 -13.90 -0.98 -3.11
N LYS A 13 -14.96 -1.08 -3.92
CA LYS A 13 -15.59 -2.37 -4.27
C LYS A 13 -14.60 -3.28 -5.01
N VAL A 14 -13.93 -2.75 -6.02
CA VAL A 14 -12.94 -3.51 -6.80
C VAL A 14 -11.79 -4.02 -5.93
N MET A 15 -11.27 -3.17 -5.02
CA MET A 15 -10.22 -3.59 -4.09
C MET A 15 -10.70 -4.69 -3.13
N ALA A 16 -11.93 -4.56 -2.61
CA ALA A 16 -12.51 -5.56 -1.71
C ALA A 16 -12.73 -6.91 -2.41
N GLU A 17 -13.29 -6.91 -3.62
CA GLU A 17 -13.48 -8.14 -4.41
C GLU A 17 -12.14 -8.78 -4.80
N SER A 18 -11.13 -7.96 -5.17
CA SER A 18 -9.77 -8.46 -5.44
C SER A 18 -9.17 -9.15 -4.22
N ALA A 19 -9.36 -8.60 -3.02
CA ALA A 19 -8.89 -9.23 -1.78
C ALA A 19 -9.63 -10.55 -1.51
N ILE A 20 -10.95 -10.60 -1.70
CA ILE A 20 -11.74 -11.84 -1.56
C ILE A 20 -11.23 -12.91 -2.54
N ASP A 21 -10.93 -12.54 -3.78
CA ASP A 21 -10.37 -13.46 -4.77
C ASP A 21 -9.04 -14.06 -4.29
N LEU A 22 -8.13 -13.24 -3.74
CA LEU A 22 -6.87 -13.74 -3.19
C LEU A 22 -7.07 -14.62 -1.95
N MET A 23 -8.10 -14.36 -1.13
CA MET A 23 -8.40 -15.15 0.06
C MET A 23 -9.09 -16.48 -0.25
N THR A 24 -9.82 -16.57 -1.37
CA THR A 24 -10.66 -17.73 -1.71
C THR A 24 -10.11 -18.60 -2.82
N LYS A 25 -9.15 -18.08 -3.62
CA LYS A 25 -8.54 -18.79 -4.75
C LYS A 25 -7.02 -18.88 -4.54
N GLU A 26 -6.59 -19.97 -3.91
CA GLU A 26 -5.17 -20.21 -3.57
C GLU A 26 -4.23 -20.12 -4.79
N GLU A 27 -4.67 -20.59 -5.96
CA GLU A 27 -3.88 -20.50 -7.19
C GLU A 27 -3.59 -19.04 -7.60
N LEU A 28 -4.55 -18.13 -7.43
CA LEU A 28 -4.35 -16.71 -7.74
C LEU A 28 -3.37 -16.07 -6.75
N LEU A 29 -3.47 -16.42 -5.46
CA LEU A 29 -2.54 -15.94 -4.45
C LEU A 29 -1.10 -16.36 -4.79
N LYS A 30 -0.91 -17.63 -5.16
CA LYS A 30 0.41 -18.13 -5.57
C LYS A 30 0.95 -17.37 -6.78
N LYS A 31 0.16 -17.23 -7.85
CA LYS A 31 0.56 -16.48 -9.05
C LYS A 31 0.93 -15.03 -8.77
N ALA A 32 0.20 -14.37 -7.85
CA ALA A 32 0.48 -13.00 -7.46
C ALA A 32 1.84 -12.86 -6.75
N TRP A 33 2.18 -13.81 -5.87
CA TRP A 33 3.51 -13.85 -5.24
C TRP A 33 4.62 -14.20 -6.24
N ASP A 34 4.39 -15.17 -7.13
CA ASP A 34 5.36 -15.56 -8.17
C ASP A 34 5.72 -14.36 -9.07
N GLU A 35 4.72 -13.60 -9.54
CA GLU A 35 4.93 -12.36 -10.32
C GLU A 35 5.71 -11.32 -9.52
N PHE A 36 5.35 -11.12 -8.25
CA PHE A 36 5.98 -10.11 -7.40
C PHE A 36 7.47 -10.41 -7.18
N GLU A 37 7.80 -11.67 -6.91
CA GLU A 37 9.19 -12.11 -6.77
C GLU A 37 9.99 -11.95 -8.08
N GLU A 38 9.40 -12.34 -9.21
CA GLU A 38 10.00 -12.16 -10.53
C GLU A 38 10.27 -10.68 -10.81
N ARG A 39 9.28 -9.81 -10.57
CA ARG A 39 9.39 -8.37 -10.79
C ARG A 39 10.42 -7.72 -9.89
N LEU A 40 10.51 -8.13 -8.63
CA LEU A 40 11.51 -7.61 -7.70
C LEU A 40 12.93 -8.01 -8.10
N ARG A 41 13.14 -9.16 -8.75
CA ARG A 41 14.49 -9.68 -9.11
C ARG A 41 15.45 -9.63 -7.92
N GLY A 42 14.96 -10.00 -6.74
CA GLY A 42 15.74 -9.98 -5.49
C GLY A 42 16.02 -8.58 -4.89
N ARG A 43 15.52 -7.49 -5.49
CA ARG A 43 15.65 -6.14 -4.90
C ARG A 43 14.87 -6.06 -3.60
N LYS A 44 15.55 -5.75 -2.50
CA LYS A 44 14.95 -5.45 -1.20
C LYS A 44 14.92 -3.94 -0.99
N TYR A 45 13.78 -3.42 -0.56
CA TYR A 45 13.68 -2.02 -0.16
C TYR A 45 14.64 -1.74 1.00
N LYS A 46 15.47 -0.71 0.84
CA LYS A 46 16.29 -0.12 1.91
C LYS A 46 15.82 1.31 2.08
N SER A 47 15.44 1.68 3.30
CA SER A 47 15.07 3.07 3.60
C SER A 47 16.24 3.99 3.25
N PRO A 48 16.00 5.10 2.52
CA PRO A 48 17.03 6.13 2.33
C PRO A 48 17.27 6.94 3.60
N LEU A 49 16.41 6.80 4.62
CA LEU A 49 16.53 7.50 5.89
C LEU A 49 17.51 6.76 6.81
N PRO A 50 18.25 7.49 7.66
CA PRO A 50 19.06 6.88 8.70
C PRO A 50 18.24 5.92 9.58
N PRO A 51 18.82 4.78 10.01
CA PRO A 51 18.11 3.80 10.85
C PRO A 51 17.57 4.39 12.17
N ASP A 52 18.26 5.39 12.70
CA ASP A 52 17.96 5.99 14.01
C ASP A 52 17.04 7.21 13.90
N LEU A 53 16.57 7.55 12.69
CA LEU A 53 15.72 8.72 12.47
C LEU A 53 14.35 8.50 13.11
N LYS A 54 14.05 9.28 14.14
CA LYS A 54 12.72 9.33 14.75
C LYS A 54 11.80 10.25 13.94
N PRO A 55 10.50 9.93 13.81
CA PRO A 55 9.52 10.84 13.24
C PRO A 55 9.51 12.19 14.00
N PRO A 56 9.42 13.34 13.32
CA PRO A 56 9.42 14.65 13.95
C PRO A 56 8.02 14.96 14.52
N LEU A 57 7.69 14.35 15.66
CA LEU A 57 6.38 14.50 16.32
C LEU A 57 6.14 15.93 16.87
N ASP A 58 7.21 16.70 17.08
CA ASP A 58 7.21 18.07 17.60
C ASP A 58 7.24 19.16 16.50
N LEU A 59 7.18 18.77 15.22
CA LEU A 59 7.35 19.69 14.08
C LEU A 59 6.40 20.91 14.14
N TRP A 60 5.17 20.69 14.60
CA TRP A 60 4.11 21.71 14.67
C TRP A 60 4.12 22.53 15.97
N GLU A 61 4.92 22.16 16.97
CA GLU A 61 5.05 22.97 18.19
C GLU A 61 5.80 24.27 17.92
N LYS A 62 6.76 24.25 16.99
CA LYS A 62 7.57 25.42 16.61
C LYS A 62 6.82 26.46 15.77
N SER A 63 5.69 26.10 15.15
CA SER A 63 4.89 27.02 14.32
C SER A 63 3.88 27.86 15.12
N LYS A 64 3.79 27.68 16.45
CA LYS A 64 2.88 28.42 17.34
C LYS A 64 3.48 29.71 17.92
N LYS A 65 4.61 30.18 17.41
CA LYS A 65 5.26 31.45 17.80
C LYS A 65 4.84 32.57 16.85
#